data_AF-Q8EWV4-F1
#
_entry.id   AF-Q8EWV4-F1
#
_cell.length_a   1.000
_cell.length_b   1.000
_cell.length_c   1.000
_cell.angle_alpha   90.00
_cell.angle_beta   90.00
_cell.angle_gamma   90.00
#
_symmetry.space_group_name_H-M   'P 1'
#
loop_
_entity.id
_entity.type
_entity.pdbx_description
1 polymer ?
#
loop_
_entity_poly.entity_id
_entity_poly.type
_entity_poly.pdbx_seq_one_letter_code
_entity_poly.pdbx_strand_id
1 'polypeptide(L)'
;MIKKIIFWFNSFMFWLVNIDNKLYLENESLHSQKRNAFYYFSKELENPKIFKKFNKRLKSTNRLAWTYIILYSLATALMFVCVTIFYTLAIKIQIFSKIPNWELSMYEANLGITVLFLIADDIIVFYILINAILMIALTIKVSLLKKYCRLYCKCFWLALTGIFFSPFSIASSVKLVKLIKKDLIKLQNYKIEIENKNQ
;
A
#
# COMPACT_ATOMS: atom_id res chain seq x y z
N MET A 1 10.46 -11.14 -26.44
CA MET A 1 9.40 -10.47 -25.64
C MET A 1 9.89 -10.07 -24.23
N ILE A 2 10.47 -11.00 -23.47
CA ILE A 2 10.97 -10.76 -22.09
C ILE A 2 11.98 -9.60 -21.98
N LYS A 3 12.94 -9.48 -22.91
CA LYS A 3 13.93 -8.37 -22.90
C LYS A 3 13.30 -6.97 -23.04
N LYS A 4 12.18 -6.84 -23.77
CA LYS A 4 11.47 -5.56 -23.91
C LYS A 4 10.75 -5.17 -22.62
N ILE A 5 10.19 -6.15 -21.90
CA ILE A 5 9.53 -5.93 -20.61
C ILE A 5 10.55 -5.49 -19.54
N ILE A 6 11.71 -6.15 -19.48
CA ILE A 6 12.79 -5.77 -18.54
C ILE A 6 13.32 -4.36 -18.84
N PHE A 7 13.47 -4.01 -20.12
CA PHE A 7 13.92 -2.68 -20.52
C PHE A 7 12.90 -1.59 -20.14
N TRP A 8 11.60 -1.85 -20.34
CA TRP A 8 10.53 -0.94 -19.93
C TRP A 8 10.49 -0.79 -18.41
N PHE A 9 10.62 -1.89 -17.68
CA PHE A 9 10.67 -1.89 -16.21
C PHE A 9 11.87 -1.10 -15.68
N ASN A 10 13.06 -1.28 -16.24
CA ASN A 10 14.26 -0.54 -15.84
C ASN A 10 14.17 0.95 -16.18
N SER A 11 13.62 1.30 -17.36
CA SER A 11 13.39 2.70 -17.74
C SER A 11 12.37 3.38 -16.82
N PHE A 12 11.32 2.66 -16.42
CA PHE A 12 10.32 3.12 -15.48
C PHE A 12 10.89 3.27 -14.06
N MET A 13 11.68 2.31 -13.58
CA MET A 13 12.38 2.38 -12.30
C MET A 13 13.38 3.54 -12.27
N PHE A 14 14.12 3.78 -13.35
CA PHE A 14 15.03 4.92 -13.47
C PHE A 14 14.29 6.26 -13.47
N TRP A 15 13.15 6.34 -14.15
CA TRP A 15 12.28 7.52 -14.12
C TRP A 15 11.71 7.76 -12.71
N LEU A 16 11.29 6.70 -12.01
CA LEU A 16 10.84 6.77 -10.62
C LEU A 16 11.93 7.23 -9.66
N VAL A 17 13.15 6.70 -9.76
CA VAL A 17 14.29 7.12 -8.95
C VAL A 17 14.62 8.58 -9.21
N ASN A 18 14.56 9.04 -10.46
CA ASN A 18 14.75 10.46 -10.78
C ASN A 18 13.64 11.34 -10.25
N ILE A 19 12.38 10.89 -10.24
CA ILE A 19 11.28 11.61 -9.58
C ILE A 19 11.51 11.68 -8.07
N ASP A 20 11.93 10.58 -7.45
CA ASP A 20 12.17 10.54 -6.00
C ASP A 20 13.35 11.44 -5.63
N ASN A 21 14.43 11.46 -6.43
CA ASN A 21 15.56 12.38 -6.25
C ASN A 21 15.17 13.84 -6.48
N LYS A 22 14.37 14.12 -7.52
CA LYS A 22 13.87 15.48 -7.80
C LYS A 22 12.95 15.95 -6.66
N LEU A 23 12.11 15.06 -6.13
CA LEU A 23 11.31 15.30 -4.92
C LEU A 23 12.15 15.36 -3.64
N TYR A 24 13.31 14.71 -3.58
CA TYR A 24 14.21 14.77 -2.42
C TYR A 24 14.90 16.12 -2.36
N LEU A 25 15.48 16.56 -3.48
CA LEU A 25 16.08 17.88 -3.67
C LEU A 25 15.06 19.01 -3.46
N GLU A 26 13.83 18.83 -3.94
CA GLU A 26 12.72 19.76 -3.70
C GLU A 26 12.22 19.72 -2.23
N ASN A 27 12.58 18.70 -1.44
CA ASN A 27 12.27 18.61 0.00
C ASN A 27 13.38 19.09 0.93
N GLU A 28 14.64 19.10 0.49
CA GLU A 28 15.72 19.78 1.22
C GLU A 28 15.49 21.28 1.24
N SER A 29 15.09 21.88 0.10
CA SER A 29 14.67 23.29 0.07
C SER A 29 13.42 23.54 0.94
N LEU A 30 12.51 22.57 1.04
CA LEU A 30 11.30 22.60 1.88
C LEU A 30 11.56 22.37 3.38
N HIS A 31 12.74 21.89 3.79
CA HIS A 31 13.05 21.66 5.20
C HIS A 31 13.18 22.99 5.98
N SER A 32 13.49 24.08 5.26
CA SER A 32 13.35 25.47 5.72
C SER A 32 11.88 25.94 5.81
N GLN A 33 10.97 25.36 5.01
CA GLN A 33 9.53 25.70 4.94
C GLN A 33 8.63 24.85 5.86
N LYS A 34 9.13 23.84 6.58
CA LYS A 34 8.33 23.03 7.52
C LYS A 34 7.65 23.86 8.61
N ARG A 35 8.23 25.00 9.03
CA ARG A 35 7.56 25.94 9.94
C ARG A 35 6.41 26.69 9.25
N ASN A 36 6.55 27.06 7.98
CA ASN A 36 5.56 27.85 7.25
C ASN A 36 4.34 27.02 6.78
N ALA A 37 4.52 25.76 6.36
CA ALA A 37 3.39 24.94 5.89
C ALA A 37 2.39 24.56 7.00
N PHE A 38 2.87 24.37 8.24
CA PHE A 38 1.99 24.17 9.39
C PHE A 38 1.30 25.47 9.82
N TYR A 39 1.96 26.61 9.65
CA TYR A 39 1.41 27.94 9.97
C TYR A 39 0.24 28.35 9.05
N TYR A 40 0.28 28.00 7.76
CA TYR A 40 -0.88 28.18 6.88
C TYR A 40 -2.03 27.21 7.21
N PHE A 41 -1.68 25.98 7.61
CA PHE A 41 -2.62 24.95 8.02
C PHE A 41 -3.32 25.26 9.34
N SER A 42 -2.62 25.87 10.31
CA SER A 42 -3.20 26.27 11.60
C SER A 42 -4.24 27.38 11.44
N LYS A 43 -4.01 28.36 10.54
CA LYS A 43 -4.97 29.43 10.24
C LYS A 43 -6.28 28.92 9.61
N GLU A 44 -6.23 28.01 8.63
CA GLU A 44 -7.45 27.42 8.06
C GLU A 44 -8.22 26.52 9.06
N LEU A 45 -7.50 25.94 10.04
CA LEU A 45 -8.08 25.10 11.09
C LEU A 45 -8.69 25.89 12.25
N GLU A 46 -8.54 27.22 12.32
CA GLU A 46 -9.28 28.06 13.27
C GLU A 46 -10.80 27.99 13.03
N ASN A 47 -11.23 27.68 11.79
CA ASN A 47 -12.64 27.46 11.52
C ASN A 47 -13.08 26.07 12.03
N PRO A 48 -14.00 25.99 13.03
CA PRO A 48 -14.38 24.74 13.66
C PRO A 48 -15.03 23.74 12.69
N LYS A 49 -15.70 24.22 11.64
CA LYS A 49 -16.29 23.35 10.60
C LYS A 49 -15.21 22.66 9.77
N ILE A 50 -14.14 23.38 9.42
CA ILE A 50 -13.01 22.85 8.63
C ILE A 50 -12.21 21.86 9.49
N PHE A 51 -11.94 22.20 10.75
CA PHE A 51 -11.27 21.31 11.71
C PHE A 51 -11.99 19.96 11.85
N LYS A 52 -13.31 19.97 12.09
CA LYS A 52 -14.09 18.73 12.24
C LYS A 52 -14.07 17.87 10.97
N LYS A 53 -14.16 18.51 9.80
CA LYS A 53 -14.11 17.83 8.49
C LYS A 53 -12.75 17.20 8.24
N PHE A 54 -11.67 17.93 8.54
CA PHE A 54 -10.31 17.45 8.38
C PHE A 54 -10.00 16.28 9.34
N ASN A 55 -10.33 16.41 10.62
CA ASN A 55 -10.16 15.34 11.61
C ASN A 55 -10.93 14.06 11.23
N LYS A 56 -12.18 14.20 10.75
CA LYS A 56 -12.97 13.05 10.24
C LYS A 56 -12.28 12.38 9.06
N ARG A 57 -11.70 13.15 8.13
CA ARG A 57 -10.97 12.63 6.96
C ARG A 57 -9.69 11.92 7.37
N LEU A 58 -8.91 12.47 8.31
CA LEU A 58 -7.71 11.81 8.83
C LEU A 58 -8.04 10.46 9.46
N LYS A 59 -9.01 10.41 10.38
CA LYS A 59 -9.42 9.15 11.03
C LYS A 59 -9.92 8.12 10.02
N SER A 60 -10.72 8.54 9.05
CA SER A 60 -11.24 7.66 7.98
C SER A 60 -10.13 7.13 7.07
N THR A 61 -9.13 7.96 6.76
CA THR A 61 -7.99 7.56 5.92
C THR A 61 -7.05 6.63 6.69
N ASN A 62 -6.79 6.91 7.96
CA ASN A 62 -6.00 6.03 8.84
C ASN A 62 -6.63 4.65 8.98
N ARG A 63 -7.96 4.59 9.17
CA ARG A 63 -8.67 3.30 9.24
C ARG A 63 -8.49 2.51 7.94
N LEU A 64 -8.68 3.15 6.77
CA LEU A 64 -8.51 2.48 5.48
C LEU A 64 -7.08 1.98 5.28
N ALA A 65 -6.07 2.78 5.63
CA ALA A 65 -4.67 2.39 5.54
C ALA A 65 -4.34 1.18 6.44
N TRP A 66 -4.91 1.14 7.66
CA TRP A 66 -4.77 -0.03 8.53
C TRP A 66 -5.49 -1.27 7.99
N THR A 67 -6.73 -1.12 7.52
CA THR A 67 -7.46 -2.21 6.87
C THR A 67 -6.66 -2.79 5.70
N TYR A 68 -6.04 -1.92 4.90
CA TYR A 68 -5.17 -2.34 3.81
C TYR A 68 -3.98 -3.16 4.30
N ILE A 69 -3.25 -2.67 5.33
CA ILE A 69 -2.10 -3.40 5.91
C ILE A 69 -2.52 -4.78 6.42
N ILE A 70 -3.66 -4.87 7.12
CA ILE A 70 -4.16 -6.14 7.67
C ILE A 70 -4.53 -7.11 6.55
N LEU A 71 -5.30 -6.66 5.54
CA LEU A 71 -5.71 -7.49 4.41
C LEU A 71 -4.51 -7.97 3.60
N TYR A 72 -3.52 -7.09 3.39
CA TYR A 72 -2.28 -7.46 2.72
C TYR A 72 -1.55 -8.58 3.50
N SER A 73 -1.34 -8.40 4.80
CA SER A 73 -0.67 -9.40 5.65
C SER A 73 -1.41 -10.73 5.65
N LEU A 74 -2.74 -10.70 5.74
CA LEU A 74 -3.59 -11.91 5.70
C LEU A 74 -3.45 -12.64 4.35
N ALA A 75 -3.52 -11.92 3.24
CA ALA A 75 -3.35 -12.49 1.91
C ALA A 75 -1.94 -13.09 1.71
N THR A 76 -0.91 -12.42 2.22
CA THR A 76 0.47 -12.93 2.15
C THR A 76 0.62 -14.24 2.95
N ALA A 77 -0.01 -14.32 4.13
CA ALA A 77 -0.02 -15.54 4.93
C ALA A 77 -0.79 -16.68 4.23
N LEU A 78 -1.94 -16.39 3.62
CA LEU A 78 -2.71 -17.36 2.83
C LEU A 78 -1.90 -17.88 1.64
N MET A 79 -1.26 -16.99 0.88
CA MET A 79 -0.37 -17.41 -0.21
C MET A 79 0.76 -18.31 0.29
N PHE A 80 1.36 -18.00 1.44
CA PHE A 80 2.41 -18.82 2.03
C PHE A 80 1.92 -20.23 2.40
N VAL A 81 0.73 -20.34 3.02
CA VAL A 81 0.11 -21.63 3.34
C VAL A 81 -0.19 -22.42 2.07
N CYS A 82 -0.80 -21.78 1.06
CA CYS A 82 -1.07 -22.40 -0.23
C CYS A 82 0.21 -22.93 -0.88
N VAL A 83 1.24 -22.07 -1.03
CA VAL A 83 2.55 -22.46 -1.59
C VAL A 83 3.18 -23.62 -0.83
N THR A 84 3.08 -23.63 0.50
CA THR A 84 3.59 -24.73 1.34
C THR A 84 2.87 -26.05 1.04
N ILE A 85 1.53 -26.02 0.92
CA ILE A 85 0.74 -27.20 0.55
C ILE A 85 1.12 -27.69 -0.85
N PHE A 86 1.23 -26.79 -1.83
CA PHE A 86 1.65 -27.12 -3.20
C PHE A 86 3.05 -27.75 -3.22
N TYR A 87 4.01 -27.18 -2.50
CA TYR A 87 5.39 -27.68 -2.44
C TYR A 87 5.44 -29.07 -1.76
N THR A 88 4.64 -29.26 -0.71
CA THR A 88 4.52 -30.57 -0.03
C THR A 88 3.92 -31.63 -0.93
N LEU A 89 2.88 -31.30 -1.71
CA LEU A 89 2.29 -32.18 -2.72
C LEU A 89 3.30 -32.52 -3.83
N ALA A 90 4.03 -31.52 -4.33
CA ALA A 90 5.06 -31.73 -5.36
C ALA A 90 6.18 -32.66 -4.88
N ILE A 91 6.66 -32.49 -3.64
CA ILE A 91 7.64 -33.39 -3.02
C ILE A 91 7.08 -34.80 -2.90
N LYS A 92 5.84 -34.95 -2.42
CA LYS A 92 5.19 -36.28 -2.30
C LYS A 92 5.09 -36.97 -3.66
N ILE A 93 4.64 -36.26 -4.70
CA ILE A 93 4.57 -36.80 -6.07
C ILE A 93 5.96 -37.25 -6.55
N GLN A 94 7.01 -36.45 -6.32
CA GLN A 94 8.38 -36.83 -6.70
C GLN A 94 8.86 -38.08 -5.95
N ILE A 95 8.57 -38.21 -4.65
CA ILE A 95 8.93 -39.42 -3.88
C ILE A 95 8.17 -40.64 -4.41
N PHE A 96 6.86 -40.50 -4.64
CA PHE A 96 6.02 -41.60 -5.11
C PHE A 96 6.38 -42.05 -6.53
N SER A 97 6.84 -41.15 -7.41
CA SER A 97 7.35 -41.51 -8.74
C SER A 97 8.61 -42.37 -8.73
N LYS A 98 9.32 -42.44 -7.59
CA LYS A 98 10.53 -43.27 -7.41
C LYS A 98 10.23 -44.64 -6.79
N ILE A 99 9.00 -44.91 -6.37
CA ILE A 99 8.61 -46.20 -5.80
C ILE A 99 8.16 -47.10 -6.96
N PRO A 100 8.91 -48.17 -7.28
CA PRO A 100 8.50 -49.11 -8.31
C PRO A 100 7.19 -49.78 -7.90
N ASN A 101 6.22 -49.87 -8.82
CA ASN A 101 4.85 -50.41 -8.69
C ASN A 101 3.73 -49.45 -8.25
N TRP A 102 3.98 -48.14 -8.14
CA TRP A 102 2.92 -47.14 -8.02
C TRP A 102 2.79 -46.35 -9.33
N GLU A 103 1.93 -46.83 -10.22
CA GLU A 103 1.59 -46.13 -11.46
C GLU A 103 0.54 -45.06 -11.16
N LEU A 104 0.99 -43.90 -10.67
CA LEU A 104 0.18 -42.69 -10.84
C LEU A 104 0.12 -42.44 -12.35
N SER A 105 -1.07 -42.48 -12.95
CA SER A 105 -1.14 -42.23 -14.40
C SER A 105 -0.62 -40.82 -14.69
N MET A 106 0.21 -40.67 -15.72
CA MET A 106 0.68 -39.35 -16.18
C MET A 106 -0.47 -38.36 -16.38
N TYR A 107 -1.66 -38.87 -16.70
CA TYR A 107 -2.90 -38.10 -16.81
C TYR A 107 -3.37 -37.54 -15.47
N GLU A 108 -3.45 -38.33 -14.40
CA GLU A 108 -3.86 -37.86 -13.06
C GLU A 108 -2.87 -36.87 -12.45
N ALA A 109 -1.56 -37.07 -12.68
CA ALA A 109 -0.53 -36.12 -12.27
C ALA A 109 -0.69 -34.76 -12.98
N ASN A 110 -0.88 -34.78 -14.30
CA ASN A 110 -1.07 -33.57 -15.10
C ASN A 110 -2.39 -32.87 -14.79
N LEU A 111 -3.46 -33.62 -14.52
CA LEU A 111 -4.77 -33.08 -14.15
C LEU A 111 -4.72 -32.42 -12.77
N GLY A 112 -4.05 -33.05 -11.80
CA GLY A 112 -3.77 -32.46 -10.49
C GLY A 112 -2.97 -31.17 -10.60
N ILE A 113 -1.86 -31.16 -11.35
CA ILE A 113 -1.04 -29.96 -11.57
C ILE A 113 -1.83 -28.84 -12.26
N THR A 114 -2.64 -29.18 -13.27
CA THR A 114 -3.44 -28.19 -14.02
C THR A 114 -4.51 -27.54 -13.14
N VAL A 115 -5.23 -28.32 -12.33
CA VAL A 115 -6.20 -27.80 -11.36
C VAL A 115 -5.52 -26.92 -10.31
N LEU A 116 -4.34 -27.32 -9.84
CA LEU A 116 -3.52 -26.54 -8.90
C LEU A 116 -3.09 -25.18 -9.51
N PHE A 117 -2.71 -25.15 -10.80
CA PHE A 117 -2.41 -23.90 -11.52
C PHE A 117 -3.64 -23.00 -11.69
N LEU A 118 -4.80 -23.56 -12.03
CA LEU A 118 -6.05 -22.80 -12.16
C LEU A 118 -6.43 -22.13 -10.83
N ILE A 119 -6.36 -22.85 -9.71
CA ILE A 119 -6.64 -22.31 -8.37
C ILE A 119 -5.65 -21.21 -7.99
N ALA A 120 -4.36 -21.40 -8.30
CA ALA A 120 -3.34 -20.38 -8.04
C ALA A 120 -3.59 -19.10 -8.85
N ASP A 121 -3.97 -19.22 -10.12
CA ASP A 121 -4.25 -18.08 -10.99
C ASP A 121 -5.46 -17.28 -10.49
N ASP A 122 -6.56 -17.95 -10.13
CA ASP A 122 -7.75 -17.31 -9.56
C ASP A 122 -7.45 -16.54 -8.26
N ILE A 123 -6.62 -17.12 -7.38
CA ILE A 123 -6.18 -16.46 -6.13
C ILE A 123 -5.33 -15.22 -6.43
N ILE A 124 -4.43 -15.30 -7.40
CA ILE A 124 -3.58 -14.17 -7.82
C ILE A 124 -4.44 -13.04 -8.41
N VAL A 125 -5.38 -13.36 -9.30
CA VAL A 125 -6.28 -12.39 -9.92
C VAL A 125 -7.15 -11.71 -8.85
N PHE A 126 -7.73 -12.47 -7.94
CA PHE A 126 -8.52 -11.94 -6.83
C PHE A 126 -7.72 -10.99 -5.96
N TYR A 127 -6.47 -11.36 -5.64
CA TYR A 127 -5.56 -10.52 -4.86
C TYR A 127 -5.20 -9.22 -5.57
N ILE A 128 -4.85 -9.27 -6.85
CA ILE A 128 -4.51 -8.09 -7.66
C ILE A 128 -5.71 -7.13 -7.72
N LEU A 129 -6.91 -7.66 -7.95
CA LEU A 129 -8.14 -6.87 -8.07
C LEU A 129 -8.47 -6.14 -6.75
N ILE A 130 -8.49 -6.86 -5.62
CA ILE A 130 -8.76 -6.25 -4.31
C ILE A 130 -7.69 -5.22 -3.95
N ASN A 131 -6.42 -5.54 -4.21
CA ASN A 131 -5.32 -4.62 -3.98
C ASN A 131 -5.50 -3.31 -4.77
N ALA A 132 -5.84 -3.41 -6.05
CA ALA A 132 -6.09 -2.24 -6.91
C ALA A 132 -7.27 -1.40 -6.40
N ILE A 133 -8.40 -2.03 -6.06
CA ILE A 133 -9.59 -1.33 -5.52
C ILE A 133 -9.24 -0.56 -4.25
N LEU A 134 -8.55 -1.20 -3.30
CA LEU A 134 -8.16 -0.58 -2.04
C LEU A 134 -7.19 0.58 -2.27
N MET A 135 -6.23 0.43 -3.19
CA MET A 135 -5.26 1.49 -3.49
C MET A 135 -5.87 2.67 -4.25
N ILE A 136 -6.86 2.44 -5.12
CA ILE A 136 -7.66 3.51 -5.72
C ILE A 136 -8.41 4.27 -4.63
N ALA A 137 -9.09 3.56 -3.71
CA ALA A 137 -9.80 4.18 -2.60
C ALA A 137 -8.87 4.98 -1.68
N LEU A 138 -7.67 4.45 -1.39
CA LEU A 138 -6.65 5.13 -0.60
C LEU A 138 -6.16 6.40 -1.32
N THR A 139 -5.88 6.31 -2.62
CA THR A 139 -5.42 7.43 -3.46
C THR A 139 -6.44 8.56 -3.47
N ILE A 140 -7.74 8.25 -3.60
CA ILE A 140 -8.82 9.25 -3.51
C ILE A 140 -8.82 9.94 -2.14
N LYS A 141 -8.73 9.16 -1.05
CA LYS A 141 -8.70 9.74 0.31
C LYS A 141 -7.46 10.61 0.56
N VAL A 142 -6.29 10.20 0.09
CA VAL A 142 -5.06 10.97 0.22
C VAL A 142 -5.10 12.23 -0.64
N SER A 143 -5.72 12.20 -1.83
CA SER A 143 -5.98 13.39 -2.65
C SER A 143 -6.82 14.42 -1.89
N LEU A 144 -7.85 13.95 -1.15
CA LEU A 144 -8.68 14.81 -0.31
C LEU A 144 -7.94 15.39 0.90
N LEU A 145 -6.91 14.70 1.42
CA LEU A 145 -6.04 15.21 2.49
C LEU A 145 -4.99 16.20 1.96
N LYS A 146 -4.46 15.95 0.75
CA LYS A 146 -3.51 16.83 0.05
C LYS A 146 -4.07 18.25 -0.14
N LYS A 147 -5.39 18.40 -0.27
CA LYS A 147 -6.06 19.71 -0.34
C LYS A 147 -5.81 20.59 0.89
N TYR A 148 -5.60 19.98 2.06
CA TYR A 148 -5.38 20.71 3.31
C TYR A 148 -3.89 20.83 3.66
N CYS A 149 -3.10 19.78 3.40
CA CYS A 149 -1.68 19.80 3.74
C CYS A 149 -0.81 19.19 2.63
N ARG A 150 0.18 19.96 2.17
CA ARG A 150 1.14 19.54 1.14
C ARG A 150 1.98 18.33 1.53
N LEU A 151 2.13 18.04 2.83
CA LEU A 151 2.88 16.88 3.34
C LEU A 151 2.33 15.53 2.79
N TYR A 152 1.03 15.49 2.47
CA TYR A 152 0.38 14.30 1.90
C TYR A 152 0.66 14.10 0.41
N CYS A 153 1.30 15.05 -0.28
CA CYS A 153 1.62 14.94 -1.70
C CYS A 153 2.53 13.74 -2.00
N LYS A 154 3.53 13.48 -1.14
CA LYS A 154 4.40 12.30 -1.29
C LYS A 154 3.63 10.99 -1.11
N CYS A 155 2.73 10.93 -0.13
CA CYS A 155 1.89 9.74 0.08
C CYS A 155 0.90 9.55 -1.07
N PHE A 156 0.43 10.62 -1.71
CA PHE A 156 -0.43 10.53 -2.89
C PHE A 156 0.31 9.85 -4.05
N TRP A 157 1.53 10.29 -4.36
CA TRP A 157 2.33 9.69 -5.42
C TRP A 157 2.63 8.22 -5.15
N LEU A 158 3.07 7.89 -3.92
CA LEU A 158 3.32 6.50 -3.53
C LEU A 158 2.06 5.63 -3.58
N ALA A 159 0.89 6.20 -3.25
CA ALA A 159 -0.38 5.49 -3.36
C ALA A 159 -0.77 5.25 -4.82
N LEU A 160 -0.56 6.24 -5.69
CA LEU A 160 -0.82 6.14 -7.12
C LEU A 160 0.06 5.07 -7.79
N THR A 161 1.37 5.06 -7.49
CA THR A 161 2.29 4.02 -7.97
C THR A 161 1.96 2.65 -7.37
N GLY A 162 1.46 2.63 -6.13
CA GLY A 162 1.03 1.42 -5.43
C GLY A 162 -0.19 0.73 -6.04
N ILE A 163 -0.95 1.38 -6.93
CA ILE A 163 -2.03 0.73 -7.68
C ILE A 163 -1.48 -0.38 -8.57
N PHE A 164 -0.32 -0.15 -9.18
CA PHE A 164 0.31 -1.07 -10.13
C PHE A 164 1.37 -1.96 -9.48
N PHE A 165 1.97 -1.52 -8.36
CA PHE A 165 3.08 -2.23 -7.72
C PHE A 165 2.87 -2.41 -6.22
N SER A 166 2.67 -3.67 -5.80
CA SER A 166 2.35 -4.02 -4.40
C SER A 166 3.41 -3.64 -3.35
N PRO A 167 4.73 -3.62 -3.65
CA PRO A 167 5.70 -3.17 -2.65
C PRO A 167 5.52 -1.69 -2.28
N PHE A 168 5.15 -0.87 -3.27
CA PHE A 168 4.95 0.57 -3.08
C PHE A 168 3.65 0.88 -2.35
N SER A 169 2.61 0.06 -2.50
CA SER A 169 1.34 0.25 -1.78
C SER A 169 1.47 0.04 -0.27
N ILE A 170 2.24 -0.97 0.17
CA ILE A 170 2.56 -1.16 1.59
C ILE A 170 3.38 0.01 2.12
N ALA A 171 4.46 0.37 1.41
CA ALA A 171 5.34 1.46 1.82
C ALA A 171 4.56 2.77 1.96
N SER A 172 3.66 3.04 1.00
CA SER A 172 2.73 4.17 1.03
C SER A 172 1.83 4.12 2.28
N SER A 173 1.18 2.99 2.51
CA SER A 173 0.23 2.81 3.62
C SER A 173 0.89 2.96 4.99
N VAL A 174 2.06 2.34 5.19
CA VAL A 174 2.83 2.47 6.45
C VAL A 174 3.28 3.91 6.68
N LYS A 175 3.79 4.58 5.64
CA LYS A 175 4.23 5.99 5.72
C LYS A 175 3.05 6.91 6.01
N LEU A 176 1.90 6.67 5.38
CA LEU A 176 0.66 7.41 5.59
C LEU A 176 0.15 7.25 7.03
N VAL A 177 0.12 6.04 7.59
CA VAL A 177 -0.25 5.79 8.99
C VAL A 177 0.66 6.55 9.96
N LYS A 178 1.99 6.49 9.74
CA LYS A 178 2.96 7.22 10.58
C LYS A 178 2.74 8.73 10.55
N LEU A 179 2.46 9.30 9.38
CA LEU A 179 2.18 10.74 9.23
C LEU A 179 0.85 11.14 9.88
N ILE A 180 -0.23 10.39 9.61
CA ILE A 180 -1.55 10.70 10.19
C ILE A 180 -1.50 10.61 11.72
N LYS A 181 -0.82 9.61 12.29
CA LYS A 181 -0.68 9.50 13.76
C LYS A 181 -0.02 10.75 14.36
N LYS A 182 1.04 11.27 13.73
CA LYS A 182 1.71 12.50 14.16
C LYS A 182 0.79 13.72 14.06
N ASP A 183 0.04 13.84 12.97
CA ASP A 183 -0.87 14.98 12.76
C ASP A 183 -2.09 14.94 13.69
N LEU A 184 -2.61 13.74 14.02
CA LEU A 184 -3.69 13.58 15.00
C LEU A 184 -3.28 14.04 16.40
N ILE A 185 -2.06 13.73 16.84
CA ILE A 185 -1.52 14.18 18.14
C ILE A 185 -1.42 15.71 18.16
N LYS A 186 -0.89 16.31 17.08
CA LYS A 186 -0.79 17.76 16.97
C LYS A 186 -2.16 18.45 17.01
N LEU A 187 -3.16 17.90 16.33
CA LEU A 187 -4.53 18.43 16.35
C LEU A 187 -5.17 18.34 17.74
N GLN A 188 -4.84 17.31 18.53
CA GLN A 188 -5.31 17.20 19.92
C GLN A 188 -4.71 18.30 20.79
N ASN A 189 -3.39 18.52 20.70
CA ASN A 189 -2.70 19.58 21.44
C ASN A 189 -3.24 20.97 21.08
N TYR A 190 -3.47 21.22 19.78
CA TYR A 190 -4.04 22.48 19.31
C TYR A 190 -5.46 22.74 19.84
N LYS A 191 -6.28 21.69 19.95
CA LYS A 191 -7.63 21.80 20.54
C LYS A 191 -7.57 22.24 22.00
N ILE A 192 -6.63 21.67 22.77
CA ILE A 192 -6.41 22.00 24.19
C ILE A 192 -5.94 23.46 24.32
N GLU A 193 -5.02 23.92 23.46
CA GLU A 193 -4.56 25.32 23.45
C GLU A 193 -5.68 26.32 23.16
N ILE A 194 -6.61 26.02 22.24
CA ILE A 194 -7.76 26.89 21.96
C ILE A 194 -8.73 26.90 23.14
N GLU A 195 -9.00 25.75 23.76
CA GLU A 195 -9.87 25.65 24.94
C GLU A 195 -9.31 26.47 26.13
N ASN A 196 -7.99 26.45 26.33
CA ASN A 196 -7.31 27.23 27.37
C ASN A 196 -7.24 28.74 27.09
N LYS A 197 -7.36 29.19 25.83
CA LYS A 197 -7.36 30.62 25.47
C LYS A 197 -8.72 31.30 25.62
N ASN A 198 -9.80 30.51 25.69
CA ASN A 198 -11.17 30.99 25.79
C ASN A 198 -11.73 30.91 27.23
N GLN A 199 -10.88 30.53 28.21
CA GLN A 199 -11.13 30.60 29.65
C GLN A 199 -10.41 31.81 30.23
#